data_AF-A0A154IC88-F1
#
_entry.id   AF-A0A154IC88-F1
#
_cell.length_a   1.000
_cell.length_b   1.000
_cell.length_c   1.000
_cell.angle_alpha   90.00
_cell.angle_beta   90.00
_cell.angle_gamma   90.00
#
_symmetry.space_group_name_H-M   'P 1'
#
loop_
_entity.id
_entity.type
_entity.pdbx_description
1 polymer ?
#
loop_
_entity_poly.entity_id
_entity_poly.type
_entity_poly.pdbx_seq_one_letter_code
_entity_poly.pdbx_strand_id
1 'polypeptide(L)'
;MMQNDDARLLFGDRIPEHFLPELRRWAREKRWGYFRKDEIDLFRVAAVSYADAARPTVSQVYRVLCCLVDEDAARNRIPVRKPSLTTFRRIVKSMPEEFVRYMRLGRLRRIHTFELVSAAAQALEIN
;
A
#
# COMPACT_ATOMS: atom_id res chain seq x y z
N MET A 1 8.82 -10.97 19.28
CA MET A 1 9.45 -9.79 18.66
C MET A 1 9.15 -9.81 17.16
N MET A 2 8.17 -9.04 16.70
CA MET A 2 7.76 -9.02 15.27
C MET A 2 7.12 -7.67 14.88
N GLN A 3 7.50 -6.58 15.53
CA GLN A 3 6.86 -5.26 15.39
C GLN A 3 7.67 -4.23 14.58
N ASN A 4 8.92 -4.52 14.22
CA ASN A 4 9.80 -3.50 13.61
C ASN A 4 9.79 -3.44 12.08
N ASP A 5 9.24 -4.43 11.37
CA ASP A 5 9.19 -4.38 9.89
C ASP A 5 7.95 -3.67 9.35
N ASP A 6 6.82 -3.71 10.06
CA ASP A 6 5.58 -3.09 9.60
C ASP A 6 5.63 -1.54 9.67
N ALA A 7 6.49 -0.99 10.53
CA ALA A 7 6.65 0.46 10.71
C ALA A 7 7.34 1.17 9.54
N ARG A 8 8.00 0.43 8.64
CA ARG A 8 8.69 0.99 7.46
C ARG A 8 7.77 1.21 6.25
N LEU A 9 6.47 0.90 6.36
CA LEU A 9 5.49 1.09 5.29
C LEU A 9 4.93 2.51 5.18
N LEU A 10 5.58 3.47 5.85
CA LEU A 10 5.30 4.89 5.72
C LEU A 10 5.97 5.38 4.43
N PHE A 11 5.16 5.59 3.40
CA PHE A 11 5.52 6.31 2.18
C PHE A 11 6.55 7.42 2.43
N GLY A 12 7.82 7.14 2.15
CA GLY A 12 8.86 8.18 2.14
C GLY A 12 8.77 9.07 0.92
N ASP A 13 7.99 8.65 -0.08
CA ASP A 13 8.08 9.14 -1.44
C ASP A 13 6.84 9.92 -1.89
N ARG A 14 7.06 11.18 -2.24
CA ARG A 14 6.01 12.07 -2.76
C ARG A 14 5.39 11.48 -4.03
N ILE A 15 4.06 11.35 -4.03
CA ILE A 15 3.27 10.93 -5.21
C ILE A 15 3.46 11.99 -6.32
N PRO A 16 3.87 11.60 -7.54
CA PRO A 16 4.01 12.53 -8.65
C PRO A 16 2.68 13.20 -9.03
N GLU A 17 2.72 14.49 -9.32
CA GLU A 17 1.52 15.30 -9.54
C GLU A 17 0.68 14.82 -10.74
N HIS A 18 1.31 14.27 -11.77
CA HIS A 18 0.64 13.77 -12.97
C HIS A 18 -0.24 12.54 -12.70
N PHE A 19 0.00 11.76 -11.64
CA PHE A 19 -0.86 10.63 -11.24
C PHE A 19 -2.01 11.06 -10.32
N LEU A 20 -2.01 12.28 -9.78
CA LEU A 20 -3.07 12.74 -8.86
C LEU A 20 -4.47 12.76 -9.50
N PRO A 21 -4.66 13.22 -10.76
CA PRO A 21 -6.00 13.20 -11.38
C PRO A 21 -6.54 11.77 -11.51
N GLU A 22 -5.69 10.83 -11.89
CA GLU A 22 -6.06 9.44 -12.07
C GLU A 22 -6.37 8.74 -10.73
N LEU A 23 -5.53 8.95 -9.71
CA LEU A 23 -5.78 8.45 -8.36
C LEU A 23 -7.07 9.02 -7.77
N ARG A 24 -7.35 10.32 -7.99
CA ARG A 24 -8.59 10.95 -7.56
C ARG A 24 -9.80 10.37 -8.27
N ARG A 25 -9.69 10.07 -9.57
CA ARG A 25 -10.75 9.39 -10.34
C ARG A 25 -10.99 7.99 -9.80
N TRP A 26 -9.94 7.19 -9.61
CA TRP A 26 -10.01 5.86 -9.01
C TRP A 26 -10.66 5.87 -7.62
N ALA A 27 -10.28 6.84 -6.77
CA ALA A 27 -10.88 7.03 -5.45
C ALA A 27 -12.35 7.47 -5.49
N ARG A 28 -12.86 7.93 -6.63
CA ARG A 28 -14.30 8.25 -6.80
C ARG A 28 -15.06 7.08 -7.43
N GLU A 29 -14.39 6.21 -8.19
CA GLU A 29 -15.02 5.32 -9.16
C GLU A 29 -15.69 4.05 -8.61
N LYS A 30 -15.59 3.74 -7.32
CA LYS A 30 -16.25 2.54 -6.77
C LYS A 30 -16.82 2.77 -5.38
N ARG A 31 -18.15 2.76 -5.25
CA ARG A 31 -18.79 2.55 -3.94
C ARG A 31 -18.81 1.04 -3.68
N TRP A 32 -17.92 0.58 -2.81
CA TRP A 32 -17.95 -0.78 -2.29
C TRP A 32 -19.06 -0.82 -1.24
N GLY A 33 -20.31 -1.02 -1.70
CA GLY A 33 -21.57 -0.63 -1.04
C GLY A 33 -21.89 -1.20 0.35
N TYR A 34 -20.95 -1.88 1.00
CA TYR A 34 -21.09 -2.42 2.35
C TYR A 34 -20.33 -1.62 3.43
N PHE A 35 -19.45 -0.70 3.02
CA PHE A 35 -18.61 0.09 3.91
C PHE A 35 -18.99 1.57 3.83
N ARG A 36 -18.83 2.26 4.96
CA ARG A 36 -18.99 3.71 5.03
C ARG A 36 -17.87 4.40 4.26
N LYS A 37 -18.08 5.68 3.93
CA LYS A 37 -17.16 6.44 3.08
C LYS A 37 -15.76 6.59 3.72
N ASP A 38 -15.74 6.92 5.01
CA ASP A 38 -14.55 6.97 5.85
C ASP A 38 -13.78 5.64 5.89
N GLU A 39 -14.50 4.52 6.05
CA GLU A 39 -13.91 3.17 6.00
C GLU A 39 -13.26 2.91 4.64
N ILE A 40 -13.96 3.20 3.53
CA ILE A 40 -13.43 3.02 2.18
C ILE A 40 -12.23 3.93 1.93
N ASP A 41 -12.27 5.17 2.41
CA ASP A 41 -11.18 6.13 2.24
C ASP A 41 -9.92 5.64 2.97
N LEU A 42 -10.05 5.12 4.19
CA LEU A 42 -8.95 4.45 4.91
C LEU A 42 -8.39 3.26 4.11
N PHE A 43 -9.26 2.42 3.54
CA PHE A 43 -8.82 1.26 2.75
C PHE A 43 -8.06 1.69 1.51
N ARG A 44 -8.48 2.79 0.87
CA ARG A 44 -7.81 3.33 -0.31
C ARG A 44 -6.46 3.92 0.04
N VAL A 45 -6.38 4.70 1.11
CA VAL A 45 -5.12 5.26 1.62
C VAL A 45 -4.12 4.14 1.91
N ALA A 46 -4.56 3.10 2.64
CA ALA A 46 -3.74 1.92 2.87
C ALA A 46 -3.40 1.21 1.55
N ALA A 47 -4.34 1.05 0.62
CA ALA A 47 -4.07 0.42 -0.67
C ALA A 47 -3.01 1.17 -1.48
N VAL A 48 -2.92 2.50 -1.39
CA VAL A 48 -1.86 3.23 -2.12
C VAL A 48 -0.48 2.75 -1.68
N SER A 49 -0.27 2.36 -0.40
CA SER A 49 1.06 1.90 0.07
C SER A 49 1.51 0.61 -0.57
N TYR A 50 0.60 -0.13 -1.24
CA TYR A 50 1.00 -1.19 -2.13
C TYR A 50 1.93 -0.70 -3.25
N ALA A 51 1.76 0.52 -3.74
CA ALA A 51 2.59 1.08 -4.80
C ALA A 51 4.01 1.46 -4.33
N ASP A 52 4.31 1.38 -3.02
CA ASP A 52 5.59 1.76 -2.45
C ASP A 52 6.80 1.04 -3.11
N ALA A 53 7.92 1.74 -3.20
CA ALA A 53 9.16 1.26 -3.82
C ALA A 53 9.78 0.06 -3.08
N ALA A 54 9.51 -0.10 -1.77
CA ALA A 54 9.87 -1.28 -0.99
C ALA A 54 9.07 -2.54 -1.39
N ARG A 55 8.08 -2.40 -2.29
CA ARG A 55 7.27 -3.48 -2.86
C ARG A 55 6.59 -4.36 -1.82
N PRO A 56 5.81 -3.79 -0.88
CA PRO A 56 5.12 -4.60 0.10
C PRO A 56 4.10 -5.54 -0.56
N THR A 57 3.93 -6.70 0.03
CA THR A 57 2.89 -7.64 -0.38
C THR A 57 1.51 -7.11 0.03
N VAL A 58 0.46 -7.52 -0.69
CA VAL A 58 -0.93 -7.18 -0.33
C VAL A 58 -1.24 -7.61 1.11
N SER A 59 -0.68 -8.73 1.56
CA SER A 59 -0.88 -9.26 2.91
C SER A 59 -0.24 -8.37 3.98
N GLN A 60 0.96 -7.82 3.74
CA GLN A 60 1.60 -6.87 4.66
C GLN A 60 0.80 -5.58 4.78
N VAL A 61 0.41 -4.99 3.64
CA VAL A 61 -0.43 -3.79 3.63
C VAL A 61 -1.77 -4.04 4.33
N TYR A 62 -2.37 -5.20 4.13
CA TYR A 62 -3.62 -5.58 4.79
C TYR A 62 -3.47 -5.69 6.32
N ARG A 63 -2.36 -6.25 6.82
CA ARG A 63 -2.09 -6.31 8.27
C ARG A 63 -2.01 -4.91 8.87
N VAL A 64 -1.27 -4.01 8.21
CA VAL A 64 -1.20 -2.60 8.63
C VAL A 64 -2.58 -1.96 8.63
N LEU A 65 -3.39 -2.19 7.59
CA LEU A 65 -4.76 -1.70 7.56
C LEU A 65 -5.59 -2.22 8.75
N CYS A 66 -5.48 -3.51 9.09
CA CYS A 66 -6.18 -4.06 10.25
C CYS A 66 -5.75 -3.38 11.55
N CYS A 67 -4.45 -3.12 11.73
CA CYS A 67 -3.94 -2.38 12.89
C CYS A 67 -4.51 -0.95 12.94
N LEU A 68 -4.51 -0.22 11.82
CA LEU A 68 -5.06 1.14 11.75
C LEU A 68 -6.56 1.15 12.10
N VAL A 69 -7.32 0.16 11.64
CA VAL A 69 -8.74 0.02 11.97
C VAL A 69 -8.95 -0.26 13.46
N ASP A 70 -8.11 -1.11 14.07
CA ASP A 70 -8.17 -1.40 15.50
C ASP A 70 -7.82 -0.19 16.36
N GLU A 71 -6.80 0.57 15.96
CA GLU A 71 -6.40 1.81 16.62
C GLU A 71 -7.51 2.88 16.55
N ASP A 72 -8.13 3.04 15.38
CA ASP A 72 -9.22 4.00 15.19
C ASP A 72 -10.47 3.62 16.01
N ALA A 73 -10.81 2.33 16.02
CA ALA A 73 -11.91 1.81 16.84
C ALA A 73 -11.66 2.01 18.34
N ALA A 74 -10.43 1.76 18.81
CA ALA A 74 -10.03 1.97 20.19
C ALA A 74 -10.10 3.45 20.59
N ARG A 75 -9.66 4.35 19.70
CA ARG A 75 -9.62 5.81 19.95
C ARG A 75 -11.01 6.44 19.92
N ASN A 76 -11.82 6.11 18.92
CA ASN A 76 -13.10 6.78 18.67
C ASN A 76 -14.29 6.09 19.35
N ARG A 77 -14.11 4.88 19.89
CA ARG A 77 -15.19 4.01 20.43
C ARG A 77 -16.31 3.74 19.42
N ILE A 78 -16.01 3.91 18.12
CA ILE A 78 -16.92 3.59 17.03
C ILE A 78 -16.45 2.27 16.43
N PRO A 79 -17.34 1.27 16.29
CA PRO A 79 -16.97 0.04 15.63
C PRO A 79 -16.71 0.32 14.15
N VAL A 80 -15.45 0.21 13.74
CA VAL A 80 -15.00 0.30 12.34
C VAL A 80 -14.90 -1.12 11.79
N ARG A 81 -15.52 -1.39 10.64
CA ARG A 81 -15.51 -2.75 10.06
C ARG A 81 -14.24 -3.00 9.29
N LYS A 82 -13.53 -4.09 9.61
CA LYS A 82 -12.42 -4.59 8.79
C LYS A 82 -12.95 -5.17 7.48
N PRO A 83 -12.34 -4.84 6.32
CA PRO A 83 -12.67 -5.52 5.08
C PRO A 83 -12.07 -6.92 5.11
N SER A 84 -12.66 -7.86 4.36
CA SER A 84 -11.96 -9.14 4.12
C SER A 84 -10.70 -8.91 3.29
N LEU A 85 -9.69 -9.78 3.43
CA LEU A 85 -8.48 -9.75 2.59
C LEU A 85 -8.83 -9.79 1.09
N THR A 86 -9.85 -10.55 0.71
CA THR A 86 -10.34 -10.62 -0.67
C THR A 86 -10.88 -9.28 -1.15
N THR A 87 -11.69 -8.61 -0.32
CA THR A 87 -12.20 -7.26 -0.61
C THR A 87 -11.04 -6.29 -0.78
N PHE A 88 -10.10 -6.27 0.15
CA PHE A 88 -8.94 -5.39 0.11
C PHE A 88 -8.07 -5.66 -1.13
N ARG A 89 -7.83 -6.93 -1.47
CA ARG A 89 -7.10 -7.31 -2.69
C ARG A 89 -7.78 -6.77 -3.94
N ARG A 90 -9.11 -6.76 -4.01
CA ARG A 90 -9.82 -6.18 -5.16
C ARG A 90 -9.68 -4.65 -5.22
N ILE A 91 -9.61 -3.96 -4.07
CA ILE A 91 -9.30 -2.53 -4.01
C ILE A 91 -7.90 -2.28 -4.58
N VAL A 92 -6.89 -3.00 -4.10
CA VAL A 92 -5.51 -2.89 -4.59
C VAL A 92 -5.42 -3.18 -6.09
N LYS A 93 -6.07 -4.26 -6.57
CA LYS A 93 -6.09 -4.61 -8.00
C LYS A 93 -6.81 -3.60 -8.88
N SER A 94 -7.69 -2.79 -8.32
CA SER A 94 -8.41 -1.76 -9.08
C SER A 94 -7.61 -0.47 -9.25
N MET A 95 -6.46 -0.36 -8.57
CA MET A 95 -5.57 0.80 -8.66
C MET A 95 -5.02 0.97 -10.08
N PRO A 96 -4.76 2.20 -10.53
CA PRO A 96 -4.15 2.43 -11.83
C PRO A 96 -2.82 1.70 -11.97
N GLU A 97 -2.72 0.84 -12.99
CA GLU A 97 -1.55 -0.01 -13.19
C GLU A 97 -0.29 0.81 -13.47
N GLU A 98 -0.41 1.87 -14.28
CA GLU A 98 0.72 2.74 -14.61
C GLU A 98 1.28 3.46 -13.38
N PHE A 99 0.41 3.92 -12.46
CA PHE A 99 0.83 4.49 -11.19
C PHE A 99 1.61 3.46 -10.35
N VAL A 100 1.05 2.26 -10.15
CA VAL A 100 1.69 1.19 -9.37
C VAL A 100 3.04 0.82 -9.98
N ARG A 101 3.09 0.68 -11.30
CA ARG A 101 4.29 0.37 -12.06
C ARG A 101 5.33 1.47 -11.90
N TYR A 102 4.94 2.74 -12.02
CA TYR A 102 5.84 3.89 -11.88
C TYR A 102 6.41 3.97 -10.47
N MET A 103 5.60 3.83 -9.44
CA MET A 103 6.10 3.93 -8.07
C MET A 103 7.01 2.74 -7.71
N ARG A 104 6.67 1.52 -8.16
CA ARG A 104 7.46 0.30 -7.89
C ARG A 104 8.70 0.10 -8.76
N LEU A 105 8.73 0.65 -9.97
CA LEU A 105 9.82 0.46 -10.96
C LEU A 105 10.49 1.76 -11.39
N GLY A 106 9.75 2.86 -11.44
CA GLY A 106 10.22 4.15 -11.95
C GLY A 106 11.36 4.75 -11.14
N ARG A 107 11.46 4.44 -9.84
CA ARG A 107 12.62 4.81 -9.00
C ARG A 107 13.81 3.84 -9.11
N LEU A 108 13.54 2.58 -9.43
CA LEU A 108 14.57 1.57 -9.71
C LEU A 108 15.30 1.83 -11.03
N ARG A 109 14.76 2.66 -11.94
CA ARG A 109 15.54 3.08 -13.12
C ARG A 109 16.80 3.89 -12.79
N ARG A 110 17.01 4.30 -11.53
CA ARG A 110 18.28 4.90 -11.08
C ARG A 110 19.28 3.93 -10.47
N ILE A 111 18.90 2.69 -10.16
CA ILE A 111 19.81 1.67 -9.62
C ILE A 111 19.71 0.48 -10.56
N HIS A 112 20.78 0.21 -11.31
CA HIS A 112 20.81 -0.91 -12.25
C HIS A 112 20.36 -2.17 -11.52
N THR A 113 19.33 -2.86 -12.03
CA THR A 113 18.75 -4.08 -11.43
C THR A 113 19.82 -5.09 -11.01
N PHE A 114 20.93 -5.11 -11.74
CA PHE A 114 22.12 -5.93 -11.47
C PHE A 114 22.84 -5.56 -10.16
N GLU A 115 23.01 -4.27 -9.87
CA GLU A 115 23.62 -3.80 -8.61
C GLU A 115 22.76 -4.18 -7.40
N LEU A 116 21.44 -4.14 -7.57
CA LEU A 116 20.51 -4.46 -6.49
C LEU A 116 20.43 -5.96 -6.22
N VAL A 117 20.51 -6.79 -7.27
CA VAL A 117 20.62 -8.25 -7.14
C VAL A 117 21.98 -8.64 -6.53
N SER A 118 23.07 -7.98 -6.96
CA SER A 118 24.41 -8.26 -6.44
C SER A 118 24.57 -7.81 -4.99
N ALA A 119 24.06 -6.63 -4.61
CA ALA A 119 24.02 -6.16 -3.23
C ALA A 119 23.12 -7.04 -2.34
N ALA A 120 21.99 -7.53 -2.87
CA ALA A 120 21.12 -8.45 -2.14
C ALA A 120 21.76 -9.83 -1.93
N ALA A 121 22.45 -10.38 -2.94
CA ALA A 121 23.21 -11.62 -2.81
C ALA A 121 24.31 -11.50 -1.75
N GLN A 122 25.03 -10.37 -1.77
CA GLN A 122 26.09 -10.08 -0.80
C GLN A 122 25.55 -9.88 0.62
N ALA A 123 24.41 -9.19 0.78
CA ALA A 123 23.76 -8.99 2.08
C ALA A 123 23.11 -10.25 2.66
N LEU A 124 22.76 -11.21 1.82
CA LEU A 124 22.19 -12.51 2.21
C LEU A 124 23.25 -13.62 2.31
N GLU A 125 24.53 -13.31 2.12
CA GLU A 125 25.65 -14.26 2.11
C GLU A 125 25.46 -15.43 1.12
N ILE A 126 24.74 -15.18 0.03
CA ILE A 126 24.51 -16.16 -1.04
C ILE A 126 25.63 -15.97 -2.08
N ASN A 127 26.56 -16.92 -2.13
CA ASN A 127 27.59 -17.02 -3.17
C ASN A 127 27.03 -17.58 -4.48
#